data_AF-A0A087UK58-F1
#
_entry.id   AF-A0A087UK58-F1
#
_cell.length_a   1.000
_cell.length_b   1.000
_cell.length_c   1.000
_cell.angle_alpha   90.00
_cell.angle_beta   90.00
_cell.angle_gamma   90.00
#
_symmetry.space_group_name_H-M   'P 1'
#
loop_
_entity.id
_entity.type
_entity.pdbx_description
1 polymer ?
#
loop_
_entity_poly.entity_id
_entity_poly.type
_entity_poly.pdbx_seq_one_letter_code
_entity_poly.pdbx_strand_id
1 'polypeptide(L)'
;MMTMLKYFLSCLFLSFFCNCDCLHLTGNWNTGQFFKFLAKFGFQKTDNHDHINTLGFIYGNITSQGYDASVKHKATFVVVDRQNFLDFYRQRVKYDFNRNEVCKAMFEKIDTVSYDRNCKQNGTEDFLRRVPCPINELCEDEDSPERVVNGYQFTYAVQDNNQARFWYISLVACYREGADNNCTWKESSAENLNIDYDIWLANGNPYGP
;
A
#
# COMPACT_ATOMS: atom_id res chain seq x y z
N MET A 1 12.50 -53.11 -21.97
CA MET A 1 11.87 -51.87 -22.46
C MET A 1 10.76 -51.41 -21.49
N MET A 2 11.05 -51.26 -20.19
CA MET A 2 10.03 -50.87 -19.19
C MET A 2 10.58 -50.06 -18.00
N THR A 3 11.87 -49.69 -18.03
CA THR A 3 12.55 -48.88 -17.01
C THR A 3 12.77 -47.43 -17.46
N MET A 4 12.77 -47.15 -18.77
CA MET A 4 12.94 -45.78 -19.30
C MET A 4 11.66 -44.93 -19.23
N LEU A 5 10.48 -45.53 -19.08
CA LEU A 5 9.20 -44.80 -19.04
C LEU A 5 8.90 -44.19 -17.66
N LYS A 6 9.51 -44.70 -16.58
CA LYS A 6 9.28 -44.21 -15.21
C LYS A 6 10.04 -42.91 -14.89
N TYR A 7 11.20 -42.69 -15.51
CA TYR A 7 11.97 -41.46 -15.31
C TYR A 7 11.43 -40.28 -16.13
N PHE A 8 10.73 -40.54 -17.24
CA PHE A 8 10.14 -39.48 -18.06
C PHE A 8 8.91 -38.84 -17.38
N LEU A 9 8.12 -39.60 -16.63
CA LEU A 9 7.00 -39.05 -15.84
C LEU A 9 7.46 -38.30 -14.58
N SER A 10 8.64 -38.63 -14.02
CA SER A 10 9.14 -38.00 -12.80
C SER A 10 9.71 -36.59 -13.03
N CYS A 11 10.08 -36.23 -14.26
CA CYS A 11 10.58 -34.89 -14.59
C CYS A 11 9.48 -33.89 -14.97
N LEU A 12 8.27 -34.34 -15.27
CA LEU A 12 7.16 -33.45 -15.68
C LEU A 12 6.42 -32.80 -14.50
N PHE A 13 6.68 -33.26 -13.27
CA PHE A 13 6.07 -32.73 -12.04
C PHE A 13 6.85 -31.60 -11.36
N LEU A 14 8.00 -31.19 -11.91
CA LEU A 14 8.93 -30.25 -11.24
C LEU A 14 9.03 -28.87 -11.90
N SER A 15 8.15 -28.54 -12.86
CA SER A 15 8.22 -27.26 -13.58
C SER A 15 6.85 -26.58 -13.76
N PHE A 16 6.01 -26.61 -12.73
CA PHE A 16 4.96 -25.60 -12.55
C PHE A 16 5.45 -24.58 -11.51
N PHE A 17 6.62 -23.98 -11.77
CA PHE A 17 6.94 -22.70 -11.14
C PHE A 17 6.05 -21.66 -11.82
N CYS A 18 4.87 -21.43 -11.24
CA CYS A 18 4.10 -20.23 -11.53
C CYS A 18 4.99 -19.06 -11.13
N ASN A 19 5.61 -18.40 -12.11
CA ASN A 19 6.38 -17.18 -11.88
C ASN A 19 5.38 -16.08 -11.50
N CYS A 20 4.99 -16.03 -10.24
CA CYS A 20 4.36 -14.84 -9.69
C CYS A 20 5.48 -13.81 -9.52
N ASP A 21 5.51 -12.81 -10.41
CA ASP A 21 6.41 -11.67 -10.27
C ASP A 21 5.94 -10.86 -9.04
N CYS A 22 6.49 -11.23 -7.88
CA CYS A 22 6.16 -10.63 -6.61
C CYS A 22 7.40 -10.10 -5.86
N LEU A 23 7.17 -9.07 -5.08
CA LEU A 23 8.13 -8.49 -4.15
C LEU A 23 7.53 -8.58 -2.75
N HIS A 24 8.28 -9.18 -1.83
CA HIS A 24 7.94 -9.23 -0.41
C HIS A 24 8.81 -8.25 0.37
N LEU A 25 8.20 -7.40 1.18
CA LEU A 25 8.85 -6.38 1.98
C LEU A 25 8.48 -6.57 3.44
N THR A 26 9.50 -6.80 4.27
CA THR A 26 9.34 -6.86 5.73
C THR A 26 10.23 -5.84 6.40
N GLY A 27 9.78 -5.25 7.50
CA GLY A 27 10.64 -4.41 8.33
C GLY A 27 9.89 -3.64 9.40
N ASN A 28 10.63 -2.76 10.06
CA ASN A 28 10.11 -1.86 11.09
C ASN A 28 10.41 -0.40 10.72
N TRP A 29 9.58 0.52 11.18
CA TRP A 29 9.75 1.96 11.04
C TRP A 29 9.20 2.68 12.26
N ASN A 30 9.96 3.66 12.77
CA ASN A 30 9.50 4.52 13.85
C ASN A 30 9.04 5.88 13.29
N THR A 31 7.89 6.39 13.70
CA THR A 31 7.36 7.67 13.18
C THR A 31 8.24 8.88 13.53
N GLY A 32 9.14 8.77 14.52
CA GLY A 32 10.21 9.73 14.78
C GLY A 32 11.11 9.97 13.56
N GLN A 33 11.19 9.00 12.64
CA GLN A 33 11.69 9.21 11.28
C GLN A 33 10.53 9.64 10.39
N PHE A 34 10.42 10.94 10.11
CA PHE A 34 9.27 11.53 9.41
C PHE A 34 8.81 10.81 8.14
N PHE A 35 9.74 10.29 7.33
CA PHE A 35 9.42 9.67 6.06
C PHE A 35 10.29 8.43 5.79
N LYS A 36 9.67 7.37 5.27
CA LYS A 36 10.36 6.17 4.79
C LYS A 36 9.84 5.74 3.42
N PHE A 37 10.74 5.76 2.44
CA PHE A 37 10.49 5.12 1.16
C PHE A 37 10.64 3.60 1.31
N LEU A 38 9.68 2.82 0.80
CA LEU A 38 9.70 1.37 0.89
C LEU A 38 10.11 0.72 -0.42
N ALA A 39 9.37 0.99 -1.50
CA ALA A 39 9.65 0.38 -2.79
C ALA A 39 9.09 1.18 -3.97
N LYS A 40 9.69 0.92 -5.12
CA LYS A 40 9.18 1.24 -6.45
C LYS A 40 8.97 -0.08 -7.17
N PHE A 41 7.75 -0.35 -7.61
CA PHE A 41 7.39 -1.61 -8.26
C PHE A 41 6.69 -1.34 -9.59
N GLY A 42 6.98 -2.16 -10.60
CA GLY A 42 6.39 -2.04 -11.93
C GLY A 42 5.19 -2.96 -12.06
N PHE A 43 4.00 -2.39 -12.20
CA PHE A 43 2.81 -3.16 -12.53
C PHE A 43 2.64 -3.25 -14.05
N GLN A 44 2.27 -4.43 -14.51
CA GLN A 44 1.98 -4.70 -15.92
C GLN A 44 0.70 -3.97 -16.34
N LYS A 45 0.54 -3.79 -17.66
CA LYS A 45 -0.70 -3.25 -18.20
C LYS A 45 -1.83 -4.24 -17.92
N THR A 46 -2.93 -3.76 -17.38
CA THR A 46 -4.13 -4.56 -17.18
C THR A 46 -4.76 -4.92 -18.54
N ASP A 47 -5.03 -6.21 -18.78
CA ASP A 47 -5.74 -6.70 -19.95
C ASP A 47 -7.25 -6.61 -19.71
N ASN A 48 -7.96 -5.92 -20.59
CA ASN A 48 -9.42 -5.80 -20.49
C ASN A 48 -10.15 -7.14 -20.66
N HIS A 49 -9.55 -8.13 -21.33
CA HIS A 49 -10.15 -9.46 -21.53
C HIS A 49 -9.89 -10.40 -20.35
N ASP A 50 -8.86 -10.11 -19.55
CA ASP A 50 -8.50 -10.87 -18.35
C ASP A 50 -8.25 -9.93 -17.18
N HIS A 51 -9.27 -9.12 -16.89
CA HIS A 51 -9.13 -7.95 -16.02
C HIS A 51 -8.61 -8.32 -14.64
N ILE A 52 -9.27 -9.26 -13.96
CA ILE A 52 -8.96 -9.60 -12.57
C ILE A 52 -7.56 -10.21 -12.43
N ASN A 53 -7.15 -11.06 -13.38
CA ASN A 53 -5.88 -11.78 -13.28
C ASN A 53 -4.67 -10.98 -13.75
N THR A 54 -4.89 -9.81 -14.36
CA THR A 54 -3.82 -8.92 -14.86
C THR A 54 -3.73 -7.60 -14.09
N LEU A 55 -4.49 -7.45 -13.01
CA LEU A 55 -4.31 -6.35 -12.05
C LEU A 55 -2.97 -6.48 -11.31
N GLY A 56 -2.46 -5.34 -10.87
CA GLY A 56 -1.43 -5.29 -9.84
C GLY A 56 -2.06 -5.37 -8.46
N PHE A 57 -1.40 -6.02 -7.51
CA PHE A 57 -1.89 -6.11 -6.13
C PHE A 57 -0.82 -5.64 -5.14
N ILE A 58 -1.24 -4.87 -4.14
CA ILE A 58 -0.44 -4.51 -2.97
C ILE A 58 -1.24 -4.85 -1.73
N TYR A 59 -0.82 -5.83 -0.96
CA TYR A 59 -1.55 -6.31 0.20
C TYR A 59 -0.58 -6.67 1.31
N GLY A 60 -1.06 -6.70 2.56
CA GLY A 60 -0.16 -6.95 3.66
C GLY A 60 -0.74 -6.63 5.03
N ASN A 61 0.19 -6.60 5.98
CA ASN A 61 -0.04 -6.25 7.37
C ASN A 61 0.85 -5.07 7.73
N ILE A 62 0.28 -4.05 8.38
CA ILE A 62 1.03 -2.92 8.93
C ILE A 62 0.51 -2.71 10.34
N THR A 63 1.27 -3.17 11.34
CA THR A 63 0.83 -3.25 12.74
C THR A 63 1.81 -2.55 13.67
N SER A 64 1.48 -2.46 14.95
CA SER A 64 2.39 -1.97 15.98
C SER A 64 2.11 -2.68 17.29
N GLN A 65 3.16 -3.20 17.93
CA GLN A 65 3.05 -3.90 19.20
C GLN A 65 2.62 -2.94 20.32
N GLY A 66 1.53 -3.27 21.02
CA GLY A 66 0.97 -2.41 22.07
C GLY A 66 0.21 -1.19 21.57
N TYR A 67 -0.10 -1.13 20.26
CA TYR A 67 -0.93 -0.07 19.71
C TYR A 67 -2.37 -0.18 20.20
N ASP A 68 -2.84 0.88 20.83
CA ASP A 68 -4.25 1.07 21.14
C ASP A 68 -4.93 1.76 19.94
N ALA A 69 -5.99 1.14 19.41
CA ALA A 69 -6.81 1.72 18.34
C ALA A 69 -7.41 3.09 18.70
N SER A 70 -7.42 3.46 19.98
CA SER A 70 -7.81 4.78 20.46
C SER A 70 -6.79 5.90 20.13
N VAL A 71 -5.55 5.55 19.76
CA VAL A 71 -4.52 6.52 19.35
C VAL A 71 -4.94 7.20 18.05
N LYS A 72 -5.34 8.46 18.17
CA LYS A 72 -5.89 9.27 17.06
C LYS A 72 -4.84 9.68 16.04
N HIS A 73 -3.60 9.90 16.45
CA HIS A 73 -2.55 10.44 15.59
C HIS A 73 -1.73 9.31 14.96
N LYS A 74 -2.30 8.70 13.93
CA LYS A 74 -1.65 7.60 13.19
C LYS A 74 -0.56 8.13 12.25
N ALA A 75 0.08 7.23 11.52
CA ALA A 75 0.86 7.53 10.32
C ALA A 75 0.03 7.20 9.07
N THR A 76 0.56 7.52 7.89
CA THR A 76 -0.08 7.21 6.62
C THR A 76 0.82 6.31 5.77
N PHE A 77 0.26 5.19 5.31
CA PHE A 77 0.80 4.38 4.23
C PHE A 77 0.28 4.94 2.90
N VAL A 78 1.21 5.31 2.03
CA VAL A 78 0.93 6.01 0.77
C VAL A 78 1.31 5.11 -0.39
N VAL A 79 0.34 4.84 -1.27
CA VAL A 79 0.45 4.02 -2.48
C VAL A 79 0.03 4.86 -3.67
N VAL A 80 0.98 5.27 -4.51
CA VAL A 80 0.72 6.23 -5.58
C VAL A 80 1.52 5.95 -6.84
N ASP A 81 1.00 6.40 -7.99
CA ASP A 81 1.73 6.42 -9.24
C ASP A 81 2.88 7.46 -9.23
N ARG A 82 3.74 7.41 -10.26
CA ARG A 82 4.88 8.33 -10.43
C ARG A 82 4.51 9.82 -10.34
N GLN A 83 3.44 10.26 -11.00
CA GLN A 83 3.08 11.67 -11.09
C GLN A 83 2.69 12.23 -9.72
N ASN A 84 1.97 11.45 -8.93
CA ASN A 84 1.62 11.81 -7.56
C ASN A 84 2.83 11.70 -6.63
N PHE A 85 3.64 10.64 -6.76
CA PHE A 85 4.82 10.42 -5.93
C PHE A 85 5.86 11.54 -6.01
N LEU A 86 6.17 12.04 -7.21
CA LEU A 86 7.24 13.02 -7.38
C LEU A 86 6.95 14.35 -6.67
N ASP A 87 5.70 14.82 -6.75
CA ASP A 87 5.29 16.06 -6.09
C ASP A 87 5.24 15.86 -4.57
N PHE A 88 4.61 14.77 -4.12
CA PHE A 88 4.58 14.36 -2.72
C PHE A 88 5.99 14.23 -2.10
N TYR A 89 6.88 13.48 -2.73
CA TYR A 89 8.21 13.19 -2.21
C TYR A 89 9.06 14.45 -2.12
N ARG A 90 9.00 15.36 -3.09
CA ARG A 90 9.81 16.59 -3.09
C ARG A 90 9.50 17.49 -1.89
N GLN A 91 8.24 17.52 -1.45
CA GLN A 91 7.80 18.41 -0.36
C GLN A 91 8.31 17.95 1.02
N ARG A 92 8.77 16.69 1.16
CA ARG A 92 9.30 16.14 2.43
C ARG A 92 10.44 16.97 3.04
N VAL A 93 11.22 17.66 2.21
CA VAL A 93 12.35 18.50 2.65
C VAL A 93 11.90 19.65 3.54
N LYS A 94 10.60 20.01 3.48
CA LYS A 94 9.98 21.01 4.37
C LYS A 94 9.96 20.59 5.84
N TYR A 95 10.11 19.30 6.14
CA TYR A 95 10.12 18.81 7.51
C TYR A 95 11.17 19.51 8.38
N ASP A 96 12.36 19.77 7.83
CA ASP A 96 13.49 20.33 8.58
C ASP A 96 13.33 21.82 8.95
N PHE A 97 12.42 22.54 8.28
CA PHE A 97 12.25 23.99 8.49
C PHE A 97 10.80 24.44 8.76
N ASN A 98 9.79 23.66 8.40
CA ASN A 98 8.39 23.97 8.70
C ASN A 98 7.55 22.68 8.86
N ARG A 99 7.60 22.11 10.07
CA ARG A 99 6.85 20.91 10.46
C ARG A 99 5.33 21.06 10.39
N ASN A 100 4.80 22.28 10.55
CA ASN A 100 3.35 22.49 10.58
C ASN A 100 2.72 22.44 9.18
N GLU A 101 3.51 22.74 8.14
CA GLU A 101 3.03 22.83 6.76
C GLU A 101 3.51 21.67 5.87
N VAL A 102 4.49 20.87 6.31
CA VAL A 102 5.05 19.79 5.49
C VAL A 102 4.00 18.77 5.06
N CYS A 103 3.14 18.30 5.98
CA CYS A 103 2.11 17.31 5.64
C CYS A 103 1.09 17.89 4.65
N LYS A 104 0.62 19.13 4.86
CA LYS A 104 -0.27 19.79 3.90
C LYS A 104 0.38 19.92 2.52
N ALA A 105 1.65 20.32 2.47
CA ALA A 105 2.37 20.46 1.21
C ALA A 105 2.60 19.11 0.51
N MET A 106 2.94 18.05 1.24
CA MET A 106 3.14 16.72 0.67
C MET A 106 1.84 16.17 0.06
N PHE A 107 0.72 16.33 0.76
CA PHE A 107 -0.56 15.77 0.33
C PHE A 107 -1.39 16.70 -0.57
N GLU A 108 -0.97 17.95 -0.81
CA GLU A 108 -1.71 18.95 -1.59
C GLU A 108 -2.30 18.40 -2.90
N LYS A 109 -1.49 17.68 -3.69
CA LYS A 109 -1.94 17.06 -4.94
C LYS A 109 -2.75 15.79 -4.72
N ILE A 110 -2.28 14.88 -3.86
CA ILE A 110 -2.93 13.59 -3.59
C ILE A 110 -4.35 13.80 -3.03
N ASP A 111 -4.54 14.80 -2.18
CA ASP A 111 -5.82 15.13 -1.52
C ASP A 111 -6.88 15.70 -2.50
N THR A 112 -6.51 15.97 -3.76
CA THR A 112 -7.47 16.34 -4.81
C THR A 112 -8.17 15.15 -5.46
N VAL A 113 -7.58 13.96 -5.38
CA VAL A 113 -8.08 12.74 -6.04
C VAL A 113 -8.30 11.57 -5.10
N SER A 114 -7.59 11.52 -3.98
CA SER A 114 -7.68 10.41 -3.03
C SER A 114 -9.02 10.39 -2.31
N TYR A 115 -9.64 9.21 -2.30
CA TYR A 115 -10.85 8.94 -1.54
C TYR A 115 -10.57 8.91 -0.04
N ASP A 116 -11.56 9.36 0.73
CA ASP A 116 -11.65 9.17 2.18
C ASP A 116 -13.09 9.28 2.62
N ARG A 117 -13.53 8.29 3.40
CA ARG A 117 -14.93 8.20 3.84
C ARG A 117 -15.42 9.42 4.63
N ASN A 118 -14.56 10.11 5.37
CA ASN A 118 -14.92 11.22 6.25
C ASN A 118 -14.64 12.59 5.60
N CYS A 119 -13.65 12.67 4.73
CA CYS A 119 -13.07 13.92 4.24
C CYS A 119 -13.26 14.14 2.73
N LYS A 120 -13.26 13.06 1.94
CA LYS A 120 -13.17 13.10 0.47
C LYS A 120 -13.99 11.98 -0.17
N GLN A 121 -15.29 11.96 0.09
CA GLN A 121 -16.19 10.89 -0.39
C GLN A 121 -16.30 10.82 -1.93
N ASN A 122 -15.99 11.91 -2.63
CA ASN A 122 -15.98 11.99 -4.09
C ASN A 122 -14.60 11.71 -4.71
N GLY A 123 -13.60 11.33 -3.91
CA GLY A 123 -12.29 10.94 -4.43
C GLY A 123 -12.43 9.69 -5.31
N THR A 124 -11.62 9.62 -6.37
CA THR A 124 -11.68 8.55 -7.38
C THR A 124 -10.56 7.53 -7.21
N GLU A 125 -9.54 7.86 -6.43
CA GLU A 125 -8.33 7.06 -6.29
C GLU A 125 -8.19 6.53 -4.87
N ASP A 126 -7.83 5.26 -4.75
CA ASP A 126 -7.56 4.62 -3.48
C ASP A 126 -6.05 4.56 -3.20
N PHE A 127 -5.52 5.58 -2.53
CA PHE A 127 -4.07 5.77 -2.38
C PHE A 127 -3.55 5.68 -0.94
N LEU A 128 -4.44 5.73 0.06
CA LEU A 128 -4.05 6.04 1.44
C LEU A 128 -4.64 5.04 2.42
N ARG A 129 -3.81 4.58 3.37
CA ARG A 129 -4.27 3.92 4.60
C ARG A 129 -3.67 4.59 5.82
N ARG A 130 -4.48 4.74 6.86
CA ARG A 130 -4.05 5.10 8.21
C ARG A 130 -3.46 3.86 8.88
N VAL A 131 -2.22 4.00 9.36
CA VAL A 131 -1.43 2.90 9.92
C VAL A 131 -0.78 3.31 11.25
N PRO A 132 -0.60 2.40 12.21
CA PRO A 132 -0.83 0.96 12.14
C PRO A 132 -2.32 0.58 12.13
N CYS A 133 -2.62 -0.58 11.56
CA CYS A 133 -3.92 -1.23 11.59
C CYS A 133 -4.04 -2.12 12.83
N PRO A 134 -5.25 -2.32 13.39
CA PRO A 134 -5.43 -3.14 14.59
C PRO A 134 -5.02 -4.59 14.33
N ILE A 135 -4.29 -5.19 15.27
CA ILE A 135 -3.74 -6.55 15.11
C ILE A 135 -4.88 -7.55 14.89
N ASN A 136 -4.74 -8.41 13.87
CA ASN A 136 -5.74 -9.40 13.45
C ASN A 136 -7.09 -8.82 12.94
N GLU A 137 -7.13 -7.53 12.64
CA GLU A 137 -8.30 -6.87 12.05
C GLU A 137 -7.89 -6.11 10.78
N LEU A 138 -8.88 -5.83 9.94
CA LEU A 138 -8.68 -5.00 8.75
C LEU A 138 -8.30 -3.57 9.13
N CYS A 139 -7.62 -2.89 8.23
CA CYS A 139 -7.37 -1.46 8.37
C CYS A 139 -8.70 -0.69 8.35
N GLU A 140 -8.80 0.37 9.16
CA GLU A 140 -10.04 1.15 9.34
C GLU A 140 -10.58 1.83 8.08
N ASP A 141 -9.70 2.00 7.09
CA ASP A 141 -9.98 2.58 5.78
C ASP A 141 -10.44 1.55 4.75
N GLU A 142 -10.37 0.25 5.06
CA GLU A 142 -10.93 -0.79 4.20
C GLU A 142 -12.46 -0.78 4.30
N ASP A 143 -13.12 -0.47 3.19
CA ASP A 143 -14.57 -0.40 3.08
C ASP A 143 -15.20 -1.60 2.35
N SER A 144 -14.35 -2.43 1.73
CA SER A 144 -14.72 -3.61 0.94
C SER A 144 -13.99 -4.86 1.46
N PRO A 145 -14.31 -5.37 2.67
CA PRO A 145 -13.62 -6.49 3.32
C PRO A 145 -13.46 -7.74 2.43
N GLU A 146 -14.43 -8.00 1.58
CA GLU A 146 -14.44 -9.14 0.66
C GLU A 146 -13.37 -9.07 -0.44
N ARG A 147 -12.76 -7.89 -0.64
CA ARG A 147 -11.68 -7.64 -1.60
C ARG A 147 -10.29 -7.64 -0.95
N VAL A 148 -10.20 -7.98 0.33
CA VAL A 148 -8.92 -8.12 1.03
C VAL A 148 -8.41 -9.55 0.90
N VAL A 149 -7.13 -9.70 0.57
CA VAL A 149 -6.50 -11.02 0.47
C VAL A 149 -6.59 -11.72 1.83
N ASN A 150 -7.12 -12.94 1.82
CA ASN A 150 -7.34 -13.72 3.05
C ASN A 150 -6.06 -13.81 3.90
N GLY A 151 -6.18 -13.43 5.18
CA GLY A 151 -5.07 -13.42 6.13
C GLY A 151 -4.27 -12.13 6.18
N TYR A 152 -4.66 -11.10 5.42
CA TYR A 152 -4.03 -9.77 5.43
C TYR A 152 -5.00 -8.66 5.88
N GLN A 153 -4.46 -7.48 6.22
CA GLN A 153 -5.23 -6.36 6.78
C GLN A 153 -5.73 -5.34 5.76
N PHE A 154 -5.09 -5.27 4.59
CA PHE A 154 -5.45 -4.35 3.51
C PHE A 154 -5.14 -4.94 2.14
N THR A 155 -5.77 -4.41 1.09
CA THR A 155 -5.45 -4.74 -0.30
C THR A 155 -5.75 -3.57 -1.21
N TYR A 156 -4.77 -3.17 -2.00
CA TYR A 156 -4.93 -2.28 -3.15
C TYR A 156 -4.92 -3.09 -4.43
N ALA A 157 -5.89 -2.84 -5.30
CA ALA A 157 -5.90 -3.33 -6.68
C ALA A 157 -5.49 -2.19 -7.62
N VAL A 158 -4.32 -2.33 -8.23
CA VAL A 158 -3.75 -1.38 -9.17
C VAL A 158 -4.19 -1.70 -10.59
N GLN A 159 -4.87 -0.75 -11.22
CA GLN A 159 -5.35 -0.85 -12.59
C GLN A 159 -4.62 0.12 -13.52
N ASP A 160 -3.94 -0.42 -14.53
CA ASP A 160 -3.16 0.34 -15.49
C ASP A 160 -3.56 -0.02 -16.94
N ASN A 161 -4.69 0.52 -17.40
CA ASN A 161 -5.32 0.14 -18.68
C ASN A 161 -4.55 0.57 -19.93
N ASN A 162 -3.64 1.54 -19.82
CA ASN A 162 -2.97 2.14 -20.98
C ASN A 162 -1.59 1.53 -21.23
N GLN A 163 -0.79 1.36 -20.17
CA GLN A 163 0.59 0.91 -20.24
C GLN A 163 1.04 0.41 -18.85
N ALA A 164 2.07 -0.42 -18.81
CA ALA A 164 2.74 -0.76 -17.55
C ALA A 164 3.33 0.51 -16.90
N ARG A 165 3.22 0.65 -15.58
CA ARG A 165 3.69 1.83 -14.85
C ARG A 165 4.34 1.48 -13.52
N PHE A 166 5.18 2.40 -13.07
CA PHE A 166 5.77 2.32 -11.74
C PHE A 166 4.86 2.94 -10.70
N TRP A 167 4.63 2.19 -9.65
CA TRP A 167 3.99 2.60 -8.42
C TRP A 167 4.99 2.65 -7.29
N TYR A 168 4.71 3.53 -6.33
CA TYR A 168 5.61 3.89 -5.27
C TYR A 168 4.87 3.76 -3.95
N ILE A 169 5.49 3.06 -3.01
CA ILE A 169 4.94 2.87 -1.67
C ILE A 169 5.88 3.46 -0.61
N SER A 170 5.29 4.13 0.37
CA SER A 170 6.03 4.82 1.43
C SER A 170 5.21 4.95 2.71
N LEU A 171 5.90 5.16 3.82
CA LEU A 171 5.32 5.50 5.12
C LEU A 171 5.70 6.95 5.46
N VAL A 172 4.75 7.71 5.98
CA VAL A 172 4.96 9.10 6.40
C VAL A 172 4.26 9.38 7.71
N ALA A 173 4.94 10.11 8.60
CA ALA A 173 4.42 10.54 9.91
C ALA A 173 3.50 11.76 9.73
N CYS A 174 2.46 11.55 8.93
CA CYS A 174 1.36 12.48 8.75
C CYS A 174 0.04 11.73 8.97
N TYR A 175 -0.97 12.45 9.43
CA TYR A 175 -2.34 11.99 9.52
C TYR A 175 -3.29 13.09 9.10
N ARG A 176 -4.50 12.69 8.71
CA ARG A 176 -5.59 13.63 8.43
C ARG A 176 -6.51 13.70 9.63
N GLU A 177 -6.85 14.91 10.04
CA GLU A 177 -7.82 15.18 11.10
C GLU A 177 -8.96 16.04 10.57
N GLY A 178 -10.18 15.77 11.02
CA GLY A 178 -11.38 16.53 10.66
C GLY A 178 -12.51 15.64 10.14
N ALA A 179 -13.59 16.28 9.70
CA ALA A 179 -14.75 15.65 9.06
C ALA A 179 -15.43 16.66 8.12
N ASP A 180 -16.33 16.18 7.26
CA ASP A 180 -17.27 17.00 6.48
C ASP A 180 -16.60 18.14 5.67
N ASN A 181 -15.58 17.77 4.88
CA ASN A 181 -14.71 18.66 4.08
C ASN A 181 -13.79 19.60 4.88
N ASN A 182 -13.88 19.67 6.20
CA ASN A 182 -12.96 20.46 7.04
C ASN A 182 -11.81 19.60 7.55
N CYS A 183 -11.10 18.96 6.63
CA CYS A 183 -9.99 18.07 6.96
C CYS A 183 -8.64 18.74 6.70
N THR A 184 -7.68 18.47 7.58
CA THR A 184 -6.34 19.02 7.47
C THR A 184 -5.28 17.96 7.77
N TRP A 185 -4.17 18.06 7.05
CA TRP A 185 -3.03 17.18 7.22
C TRP A 185 -2.11 17.72 8.32
N LYS A 186 -1.81 16.87 9.30
CA LYS A 186 -0.98 17.17 10.47
C LYS A 186 0.16 16.17 10.58
N GLU A 187 1.21 16.61 11.25
CA GLU A 187 2.44 15.85 11.50
C GLU A 187 2.30 15.01 12.78
N SER A 188 2.81 13.76 12.78
CA SER A 188 2.67 12.79 13.89
C SER A 188 3.97 12.12 14.35
N SER A 189 5.16 12.62 14.01
CA SER A 189 6.42 12.03 14.49
C SER A 189 6.59 12.08 16.00
N ALA A 190 5.95 13.04 16.68
CA ALA A 190 5.99 13.15 18.14
C ALA A 190 5.38 11.92 18.85
N GLU A 191 4.51 11.17 18.19
CA GLU A 191 3.90 9.94 18.71
C GLU A 191 4.92 8.80 18.83
N ASN A 192 6.03 8.85 18.09
CA ASN A 192 7.11 7.86 18.11
C ASN A 192 6.62 6.40 18.02
N LEU A 193 5.62 6.14 17.18
CA LEU A 193 5.03 4.81 17.00
C LEU A 193 6.03 3.89 16.29
N ASN A 194 6.24 2.69 16.83
CA ASN A 194 6.99 1.62 16.17
C ASN A 194 6.05 0.78 15.32
N ILE A 195 6.19 0.86 14.00
CA ILE A 195 5.31 0.23 13.03
C ILE A 195 6.08 -0.90 12.33
N ASP A 196 5.55 -2.10 12.43
CA ASP A 196 6.01 -3.28 11.71
C ASP A 196 5.19 -3.45 10.43
N TYR A 197 5.85 -3.76 9.32
CA TYR A 197 5.20 -3.99 8.04
C TYR A 197 5.66 -5.31 7.41
N ASP A 198 4.70 -6.00 6.80
CA ASP A 198 4.86 -7.20 5.99
C ASP A 198 3.94 -7.03 4.77
N ILE A 199 4.53 -6.71 3.61
CA ILE A 199 3.80 -6.23 2.43
C ILE A 199 4.24 -7.01 1.19
N TRP A 200 3.28 -7.45 0.41
CA TRP A 200 3.47 -8.06 -0.90
C TRP A 200 3.05 -7.11 -2.00
N LEU A 201 3.84 -7.07 -3.09
CA LEU A 201 3.51 -6.41 -4.33
C LEU A 201 3.58 -7.46 -5.43
N ALA A 202 2.49 -7.70 -6.16
CA ALA A 202 2.41 -8.78 -7.13
C ALA A 202 1.80 -8.32 -8.45
N ASN A 203 2.36 -8.78 -9.56
CA ASN A 203 1.65 -8.78 -10.83
C ASN A 203 0.76 -10.02 -10.91
N GLY A 204 -0.53 -9.79 -11.06
CA GLY A 204 -1.55 -10.84 -11.16
C GLY A 204 -2.21 -11.19 -9.85
N ASN A 205 -3.32 -11.93 -9.97
CA ASN A 205 -4.27 -12.19 -8.92
C ASN A 205 -3.70 -13.08 -7.78
N PRO A 206 -3.61 -12.58 -6.53
CA PRO A 206 -3.08 -13.33 -5.39
C PRO A 206 -4.09 -14.29 -4.74
N TYR A 207 -5.36 -14.29 -5.15
CA TYR A 207 -6.41 -15.17 -4.62
C TYR A 207 -6.28 -16.63 -5.08
N GLY A 208 -5.34 -16.91 -5.98
CA GLY A 208 -5.17 -18.21 -6.64
C GLY A 208 -6.15 -18.43 -7.80
N PRO A 209 -5.91 -19.43 -8.67
CA PRO A 209 -6.90 -19.94 -9.61
C PRO A 209 -8.02 -20.72 -8.90
#